data_AF-A0A938BB67-F1
#
_entry.id   AF-A0A938BB67-F1
#
_cell.length_a   1.000
_cell.length_b   1.000
_cell.length_c   1.000
_cell.angle_alpha   90.00
_cell.angle_beta   90.00
_cell.angle_gamma   90.00
#
_symmetry.space_group_name_H-M   'P 1'
#
loop_
_entity.id
_entity.type
_entity.pdbx_description
1 polymer ?
#
loop_
_entity_poly.entity_id
_entity_poly.type
_entity_poly.pdbx_seq_one_letter_code
_entity_poly.pdbx_strand_id
1 'polypeptide(L)'
;MLYYAVGPITLSALLNLIFTSLIILIFKRFNLTNKQKHSHPDNRRLSNFGGIAIFASYSISLFYFSTQRYFNLQETKILIISLFIIVLFSLLDDIVELPILIRFFSQLITTLVLVFFGISTKIVLIPYFLNIIVSLFWIVDITNAFNFLDILDGLSLRVALVSTLILFLLGILSNDIVVILVCGSLAGALTSFLLFNFPPAKIFMGDAESMFIGFTLATCAMLGHYATEKKSNCLTCVPADSWFSNI
;
A
#
# COMPACT_ATOMS: atom_id res chain seq x y z
N MET A 1 19.76 3.66 10.73
CA MET A 1 18.67 2.67 10.54
C MET A 1 17.48 2.92 11.46
N LEU A 2 17.67 2.97 12.79
CA LEU A 2 16.57 3.17 13.75
C LEU A 2 15.71 4.42 13.47
N TYR A 3 16.33 5.56 13.13
CA TYR A 3 15.61 6.79 12.77
C TYR A 3 14.65 6.59 11.57
N TYR A 4 15.08 5.87 10.54
CA TYR A 4 14.28 5.61 9.34
C TYR A 4 13.26 4.48 9.54
N ALA A 5 13.43 3.63 10.55
CA ALA A 5 12.45 2.62 10.91
C ALA A 5 11.33 3.23 11.79
N VAL A 6 11.68 4.03 12.80
CA VAL A 6 10.73 4.56 13.78
C VAL A 6 10.10 5.88 13.32
N GLY A 7 10.87 6.76 12.67
CA GLY A 7 10.44 8.09 12.26
C GLY A 7 9.21 8.10 11.34
N PRO A 8 9.17 7.29 10.26
CA PRO A 8 8.00 7.26 9.37
C PRO A 8 6.73 6.77 10.05
N ILE A 9 6.86 5.80 10.97
CA ILE A 9 5.75 5.27 11.78
C ILE A 9 5.19 6.36 12.68
N THR A 10 6.05 7.03 13.45
CA THR A 10 5.59 8.04 14.41
C THR A 10 5.00 9.26 13.71
N LEU A 11 5.62 9.74 12.63
CA LEU A 11 5.12 10.90 11.88
C LEU A 11 3.77 10.62 11.22
N SER A 12 3.64 9.47 10.54
CA SER A 12 2.36 9.10 9.91
C SER A 12 1.26 8.88 10.95
N ALA A 13 1.56 8.23 12.08
CA ALA A 13 0.59 8.02 13.15
C ALA A 13 0.09 9.34 13.75
N LEU A 14 0.99 10.28 14.07
CA LEU A 14 0.61 11.58 14.62
C LEU A 14 -0.22 12.40 13.64
N LEU A 15 0.21 12.48 12.37
CA LEU A 15 -0.55 13.19 11.33
C LEU A 15 -1.93 12.58 11.14
N ASN A 16 -2.02 11.25 11.12
CA ASN A 16 -3.29 10.58 10.91
C ASN A 16 -4.25 10.74 12.11
N LEU A 17 -3.74 10.72 13.36
CA LEU A 17 -4.54 11.05 14.54
C LEU A 17 -5.17 12.44 14.42
N ILE A 18 -4.39 13.42 13.96
CA ILE A 18 -4.85 14.81 13.75
C ILE A 18 -5.89 14.85 12.62
N PHE A 19 -5.56 14.33 11.44
CA PHE A 19 -6.44 14.37 10.28
C PHE A 19 -7.75 13.62 10.51
N THR A 20 -7.70 12.42 11.07
CA THR A 20 -8.90 11.63 11.38
C THR A 20 -9.79 12.35 12.40
N SER A 21 -9.18 12.93 13.46
CA SER A 21 -9.93 13.72 14.45
C SER A 21 -10.59 14.94 13.81
N LEU A 22 -9.89 15.66 12.93
CA LEU A 22 -10.44 16.81 12.20
C LEU A 22 -11.61 16.41 11.31
N ILE A 23 -11.51 15.31 10.56
CA ILE A 23 -12.60 14.81 9.72
C ILE A 23 -13.83 14.50 10.58
N ILE A 24 -13.66 13.77 11.70
CA ILE A 24 -14.76 13.46 12.63
C ILE A 24 -15.42 14.74 13.16
N LEU A 25 -14.63 15.76 13.53
CA LEU A 25 -15.14 17.04 14.03
C LEU A 25 -15.93 17.80 12.95
N ILE A 26 -15.42 17.85 11.72
CA ILE A 26 -16.09 18.51 10.59
C ILE A 26 -17.43 17.81 10.29
N PHE A 27 -17.44 16.48 10.22
CA PHE A 27 -18.66 15.71 9.97
C PHE A 27 -19.72 15.95 11.05
N LYS A 28 -19.32 15.99 12.32
CA LYS A 28 -20.23 16.32 13.43
C LYS A 28 -20.75 17.75 13.35
N ARG A 29 -19.89 18.73 13.01
CA ARG A 29 -20.26 20.15 12.97
C ARG A 29 -21.24 20.47 11.85
N PHE A 30 -21.04 19.89 10.67
CA PHE A 30 -21.86 20.16 9.50
C PHE A 30 -23.03 19.18 9.32
N ASN A 31 -23.24 18.26 10.26
CA ASN A 31 -24.29 17.24 10.19
C ASN A 31 -24.28 16.47 8.86
N LEU A 32 -23.09 16.27 8.30
CA LEU A 32 -22.91 15.53 7.05
C LEU A 32 -23.22 14.07 7.35
N THR A 33 -24.39 13.62 6.89
CA THR A 33 -24.75 12.21 6.98
C THR A 33 -24.58 11.58 5.60
N ASN A 34 -23.57 10.73 5.45
CA ASN A 34 -23.44 9.94 4.24
C ASN A 34 -24.36 8.72 4.32
N LYS A 35 -25.04 8.43 3.23
CA LYS A 35 -25.73 7.16 3.02
C LYS A 35 -24.63 6.13 2.77
N GLN A 36 -24.45 5.17 3.65
CA GLN A 36 -23.53 4.06 3.37
C GLN A 36 -24.06 3.25 2.19
N LYS A 37 -23.15 2.87 1.30
CA LYS A 37 -23.44 2.00 0.14
C LYS A 37 -23.95 0.61 0.58
N HIS A 38 -23.51 0.15 1.75
CA HIS A 38 -23.98 -1.06 2.40
C HIS A 38 -24.58 -0.74 3.78
N SER A 39 -25.78 -1.22 4.05
CA SER A 39 -26.45 -0.98 5.33
C SER A 39 -25.83 -1.85 6.42
N HIS A 40 -25.10 -1.25 7.37
CA HIS A 40 -24.76 -1.96 8.61
C HIS A 40 -26.03 -2.31 9.40
N PRO A 41 -26.04 -3.44 10.15
CA PRO A 41 -27.18 -3.86 10.97
C PRO A 41 -27.66 -2.78 11.95
N ASP A 42 -26.76 -1.88 12.35
CA ASP A 42 -26.98 -0.89 13.40
C ASP A 42 -27.34 0.52 12.88
N ASN A 43 -27.62 0.66 11.57
CA ASN A 43 -28.19 1.87 10.95
C ASN A 43 -27.43 3.21 11.22
N ARG A 44 -26.18 3.16 11.67
CA ARG A 44 -25.38 4.36 12.04
C ARG A 44 -24.81 5.03 10.79
N ARG A 45 -25.15 6.30 10.57
CA ARG A 45 -24.62 7.12 9.47
C ARG A 45 -23.23 7.68 9.82
N LEU A 46 -22.20 6.88 9.57
CA LEU A 46 -20.80 7.26 9.81
C LEU A 46 -20.13 7.75 8.52
N SER A 47 -19.10 8.58 8.66
CA SER A 47 -18.34 9.11 7.50
C SER A 47 -17.51 8.01 6.84
N ASN A 48 -17.55 7.93 5.51
CA ASN A 48 -16.75 7.00 4.69
C ASN A 48 -15.47 7.65 4.15
N PHE A 49 -15.09 8.84 4.62
CA PHE A 49 -13.92 9.58 4.13
C PHE A 49 -12.66 9.38 4.99
N GLY A 50 -12.64 8.32 5.81
CA GLY A 50 -11.49 7.99 6.65
C GLY A 50 -10.21 7.77 5.85
N GLY A 51 -10.33 7.16 4.67
CA GLY A 51 -9.19 6.88 3.80
C GLY A 51 -8.38 8.08 3.35
N ILE A 52 -9.00 9.26 3.27
CA ILE A 52 -8.27 10.49 2.92
C ILE A 52 -7.25 10.83 4.00
N ALA A 53 -7.58 10.61 5.29
CA ALA A 53 -6.64 10.85 6.38
C ALA A 53 -5.45 9.90 6.33
N ILE A 54 -5.68 8.61 6.06
CA ILE A 54 -4.62 7.62 5.93
C ILE A 54 -3.73 7.97 4.73
N PHE A 55 -4.30 8.18 3.55
CA PHE A 55 -3.54 8.51 2.36
C PHE A 55 -2.69 9.78 2.54
N ALA A 56 -3.27 10.84 3.11
CA ALA A 56 -2.56 12.10 3.31
C ALA A 56 -1.41 11.96 4.31
N SER A 57 -1.67 11.35 5.47
CA SER A 57 -0.65 11.15 6.52
C SER A 57 0.48 10.21 6.06
N TYR A 58 0.14 9.13 5.37
CA TYR A 58 1.07 8.22 4.71
C TYR A 58 1.95 8.96 3.71
N SER A 59 1.35 9.69 2.77
CA SER A 59 2.06 10.35 1.68
C SER A 59 2.99 11.45 2.18
N ILE A 60 2.55 12.24 3.17
CA ILE A 60 3.38 13.28 3.79
C ILE A 60 4.57 12.66 4.51
N SER A 61 4.35 11.60 5.30
CA SER A 61 5.42 10.90 6.01
C SER A 61 6.44 10.31 5.02
N LEU A 62 5.97 9.56 4.02
CA LEU A 62 6.83 8.94 3.01
C LEU A 62 7.60 9.99 2.21
N PHE A 63 6.95 11.07 1.78
CA PHE A 63 7.60 12.16 1.05
C PHE A 63 8.70 12.85 1.88
N TYR A 64 8.44 13.13 3.15
CA TYR A 64 9.42 13.76 4.04
C TYR A 64 10.67 12.90 4.23
N PHE A 65 10.50 11.60 4.52
CA PHE A 65 11.64 10.72 4.73
C PHE A 65 12.37 10.33 3.43
N SER A 66 11.66 10.27 2.30
CA SER A 66 12.24 9.96 0.97
C SER A 66 12.99 11.13 0.30
N THR A 67 12.88 12.34 0.85
CA THR A 67 13.58 13.54 0.33
C THR A 67 14.79 13.94 1.17
N GLN A 68 15.05 13.21 2.26
CA GLN A 68 16.22 13.44 3.11
C GLN A 68 17.52 13.13 2.35
N ARG A 69 18.56 13.92 2.63
CA ARG A 69 19.82 14.01 1.86
C ARG A 69 20.56 12.69 1.60
N TYR A 70 20.25 11.64 2.35
CA TYR A 70 20.86 10.33 2.24
C TYR A 70 20.18 9.40 1.22
N PHE A 71 18.92 9.66 0.88
CA PHE A 71 18.09 8.76 0.08
C PHE A 71 17.25 9.59 -0.89
N ASN A 72 17.63 9.68 -2.16
CA ASN A 72 16.75 10.20 -3.21
C ASN A 72 16.12 9.00 -3.93
N LEU A 73 15.07 8.45 -3.33
CA LEU A 73 14.45 7.20 -3.78
C LEU A 73 13.36 7.52 -4.81
N GLN A 74 13.72 7.48 -6.09
CA GLN A 74 12.76 7.72 -7.19
C GLN A 74 11.53 6.82 -7.08
N GLU A 75 11.70 5.57 -6.68
CA GLU A 75 10.63 4.57 -6.50
C GLU A 75 9.51 5.06 -5.57
N THR A 76 9.87 5.68 -4.44
CA THR A 76 8.89 6.21 -3.47
C THR A 76 8.07 7.38 -4.04
N LYS A 77 8.67 8.22 -4.89
CA LYS A 77 7.99 9.35 -5.53
C LYS A 77 7.02 8.85 -6.60
N ILE A 78 7.45 7.89 -7.41
CA ILE A 78 6.61 7.23 -8.41
C ILE A 78 5.43 6.53 -7.73
N LEU A 79 5.67 5.86 -6.59
CA LEU A 79 4.62 5.26 -5.79
C LEU A 79 3.62 6.30 -5.31
N ILE A 80 4.04 7.43 -4.73
CA ILE A 80 3.12 8.49 -4.29
C ILE A 80 2.28 9.03 -5.45
N ILE A 81 2.87 9.25 -6.62
CA ILE A 81 2.14 9.70 -7.82
C ILE A 81 1.10 8.67 -8.23
N SER A 82 1.47 7.38 -8.25
CA SER A 82 0.57 6.28 -8.59
C SER A 82 -0.59 6.17 -7.58
N LEU A 83 -0.28 6.32 -6.29
CA LEU A 83 -1.28 6.30 -5.23
C LEU A 83 -2.24 7.49 -5.31
N PHE A 84 -1.75 8.66 -5.73
CA PHE A 84 -2.63 9.80 -5.98
C PHE A 84 -3.62 9.52 -7.12
N ILE A 85 -3.16 8.86 -8.20
CA ILE A 85 -4.02 8.48 -9.34
C ILE A 85 -5.11 7.50 -8.88
N ILE A 86 -4.76 6.40 -8.20
CA ILE A 86 -5.75 5.40 -7.79
C ILE A 86 -6.74 5.96 -6.76
N VAL A 87 -6.28 6.76 -5.80
CA VAL A 87 -7.18 7.42 -4.83
C VAL A 87 -8.13 8.38 -5.53
N LEU A 88 -7.65 9.15 -6.51
CA LEU A 88 -8.50 10.07 -7.27
C LEU A 88 -9.59 9.32 -8.03
N PHE A 89 -9.24 8.24 -8.74
CA PHE A 89 -10.24 7.40 -9.41
C PHE A 89 -11.22 6.75 -8.44
N SER A 90 -10.75 6.34 -7.27
CA SER A 90 -11.60 5.68 -6.27
C SER A 90 -12.54 6.68 -5.58
N LEU A 91 -12.10 7.91 -5.33
CA LEU A 91 -12.98 8.99 -4.87
C LEU A 91 -14.03 9.38 -5.92
N LEU A 92 -13.68 9.32 -7.20
CA LEU A 92 -14.65 9.50 -8.28
C LEU A 92 -15.68 8.35 -8.32
N ASP A 93 -15.24 7.12 -8.06
CA ASP A 93 -16.12 5.94 -7.91
C ASP A 93 -17.13 6.10 -6.76
N ASP A 94 -16.71 6.68 -5.64
CA ASP A 94 -17.58 6.96 -4.50
C ASP A 94 -18.67 8.00 -4.80
N ILE A 95 -18.43 8.91 -5.75
CA ILE A 95 -19.36 9.98 -6.12
C ILE A 95 -20.30 9.55 -7.25
N VAL A 96 -19.77 8.86 -8.26
CA VAL A 96 -20.47 8.60 -9.53
C VAL A 96 -20.94 7.15 -9.67
N GLU A 97 -20.52 6.25 -8.77
CA GLU A 97 -20.73 4.80 -8.89
C GLU A 97 -20.27 4.26 -10.25
N LEU A 98 -18.96 4.09 -10.41
CA LEU A 98 -18.38 3.68 -11.69
C LEU A 98 -18.68 2.20 -11.99
N PRO A 99 -18.93 1.85 -13.26
CA PRO A 99 -19.06 0.47 -13.68
C PRO A 99 -17.76 -0.31 -13.44
N ILE A 100 -17.90 -1.62 -13.19
CA ILE A 100 -16.79 -2.52 -12.82
C ILE A 100 -15.60 -2.41 -13.77
N LEU A 101 -15.84 -2.23 -15.07
CA LEU A 101 -14.81 -2.12 -16.09
C LEU A 101 -13.95 -0.86 -15.89
N ILE A 102 -14.56 0.28 -15.53
CA ILE A 102 -13.82 1.52 -15.30
C ILE A 102 -12.97 1.41 -14.03
N ARG A 103 -13.50 0.75 -12.98
CA ARG A 103 -12.73 0.45 -11.75
C ARG A 103 -11.52 -0.45 -12.05
N PHE A 104 -11.68 -1.42 -12.93
CA PHE A 104 -10.57 -2.27 -13.38
C PHE A 104 -9.55 -1.49 -14.21
N PHE A 105 -9.99 -0.66 -15.16
CA PHE A 105 -9.10 0.15 -15.98
C PHE A 105 -8.33 1.19 -15.17
N SER A 106 -8.90 1.78 -14.12
CA SER A 106 -8.17 2.72 -13.26
C SER A 106 -7.00 2.04 -12.54
N GLN A 107 -7.21 0.82 -12.02
CA GLN A 107 -6.16 0.01 -11.42
C GLN A 107 -5.09 -0.35 -12.46
N LEU A 108 -5.51 -0.78 -13.66
CA LEU A 108 -4.60 -1.15 -14.75
C LEU A 108 -3.74 0.02 -15.22
N ILE A 109 -4.34 1.20 -15.43
CA ILE A 109 -3.63 2.43 -15.81
C ILE A 109 -2.62 2.81 -14.71
N THR A 110 -3.03 2.75 -13.45
CA THR A 110 -2.15 3.08 -12.34
C THR A 110 -0.96 2.11 -12.26
N THR A 111 -1.21 0.81 -12.42
CA THR A 111 -0.14 -0.20 -12.45
C THR A 111 0.80 0.00 -13.64
N LEU A 112 0.29 0.38 -14.81
CA LEU A 112 1.13 0.69 -15.96
C LEU A 112 2.08 1.85 -15.69
N VAL A 113 1.68 2.85 -14.91
CA VAL A 113 2.58 3.94 -14.48
C VAL A 113 3.76 3.38 -13.68
N LEU A 114 3.51 2.51 -12.69
CA LEU A 114 4.59 1.86 -11.92
C LEU A 114 5.54 1.09 -12.83
N VAL A 115 4.99 0.24 -13.69
CA VAL A 115 5.76 -0.63 -14.60
C VAL A 115 6.58 0.19 -15.59
N PHE A 116 6.03 1.27 -16.13
CA PHE A 116 6.73 2.17 -17.04
C PHE A 116 7.98 2.78 -16.42
N PHE A 117 7.94 3.09 -15.12
CA PHE A 117 9.09 3.57 -14.37
C PHE A 117 9.96 2.44 -13.78
N GLY A 118 9.78 1.20 -14.22
CA GLY A 118 10.62 0.05 -13.85
C GLY A 118 10.23 -0.65 -12.55
N ILE A 119 9.14 -0.25 -11.91
CA ILE A 119 8.60 -0.93 -10.73
C ILE A 119 7.77 -2.12 -11.22
N SER A 120 8.44 -3.26 -11.38
CA SER A 120 7.88 -4.51 -11.88
C SER A 120 8.58 -5.70 -11.22
N THR A 121 7.98 -6.89 -11.33
CA THR A 121 8.59 -8.12 -10.86
C THR A 121 9.88 -8.39 -11.62
N LYS A 122 10.88 -8.93 -10.93
CA LYS A 122 12.18 -9.29 -11.50
C LYS A 122 12.44 -10.79 -11.34
N ILE A 123 11.51 -11.60 -11.83
CA ILE A 123 11.66 -13.06 -11.81
C ILE A 123 12.67 -13.45 -12.89
N VAL A 124 13.82 -13.99 -12.44
CA VAL A 124 14.99 -14.30 -13.30
C VAL A 124 14.68 -15.37 -14.35
N LEU A 125 13.78 -16.30 -14.04
CA LEU A 125 13.48 -17.48 -14.87
C LEU A 125 12.55 -17.18 -16.06
N ILE A 126 12.00 -15.97 -16.19
CA ILE A 126 11.00 -15.63 -17.21
C ILE A 126 11.40 -14.37 -18.00
N PRO A 127 10.99 -14.23 -19.26
CA PRO A 127 11.31 -13.05 -20.06
C PRO A 127 10.63 -11.79 -19.51
N TYR A 128 11.19 -10.62 -19.86
CA TYR A 128 10.75 -9.33 -19.33
C TYR A 128 9.26 -9.01 -19.58
N PHE A 129 8.74 -9.33 -20.76
CA PHE A 129 7.31 -9.16 -21.06
C PHE A 129 6.40 -9.99 -20.13
N LEU A 130 6.82 -11.20 -19.77
CA LEU A 130 6.06 -12.03 -18.82
C LEU A 130 6.13 -11.44 -17.40
N ASN A 131 7.26 -10.84 -16.99
CA ASN A 131 7.35 -10.09 -15.75
C ASN A 131 6.36 -8.91 -15.70
N ILE A 132 6.18 -8.18 -16.81
CA ILE A 132 5.17 -7.10 -16.90
C ILE A 132 3.76 -7.65 -16.69
N ILE A 133 3.41 -8.74 -17.39
CA ILE A 133 2.07 -9.35 -17.24
C ILE A 133 1.83 -9.80 -15.80
N VAL A 134 2.81 -10.48 -15.20
CA VAL A 134 2.73 -10.95 -13.80
C VAL A 134 2.57 -9.76 -12.85
N SER A 135 3.29 -8.66 -13.08
CA SER A 135 3.18 -7.43 -12.29
C SER A 135 1.78 -6.80 -12.38
N LEU A 136 1.24 -6.70 -13.60
CA LEU A 136 -0.10 -6.16 -13.84
C LEU A 136 -1.15 -7.00 -13.12
N PHE A 137 -1.10 -8.32 -13.32
CA PHE A 137 -2.03 -9.25 -12.69
C PHE A 137 -1.93 -9.21 -11.16
N TRP A 138 -0.70 -9.27 -10.62
CA TRP A 138 -0.46 -9.24 -9.18
C TRP A 138 -1.02 -8.00 -8.50
N ILE A 139 -0.73 -6.81 -9.03
CA ILE A 139 -1.15 -5.56 -8.39
C ILE A 139 -2.67 -5.41 -8.47
N VAL A 140 -3.26 -5.68 -9.64
CA VAL A 140 -4.72 -5.55 -9.83
C VAL A 140 -5.47 -6.57 -8.96
N ASP A 141 -5.02 -7.81 -8.91
CA ASP A 141 -5.66 -8.86 -8.13
C ASP A 141 -5.62 -8.59 -6.63
N ILE A 142 -4.46 -8.22 -6.08
CA ILE A 142 -4.33 -7.91 -4.66
C ILE A 142 -5.15 -6.66 -4.31
N THR A 143 -5.15 -5.64 -5.18
CA THR A 143 -5.97 -4.44 -4.99
C THR A 143 -7.46 -4.79 -4.92
N ASN A 144 -7.93 -5.63 -5.85
CA ASN A 144 -9.32 -6.06 -5.89
C ASN A 144 -9.68 -6.98 -4.71
N ALA A 145 -8.76 -7.83 -4.26
CA ALA A 145 -8.94 -8.67 -3.08
C ALA A 145 -9.13 -7.83 -1.81
N PHE A 146 -8.34 -6.76 -1.62
CA PHE A 146 -8.52 -5.85 -0.49
C PHE A 146 -9.85 -5.09 -0.56
N ASN A 147 -10.29 -4.69 -1.75
CA ASN A 147 -11.62 -4.08 -1.95
C ASN A 147 -12.75 -5.04 -1.54
N PHE A 148 -12.65 -6.33 -1.88
CA PHE A 148 -13.62 -7.33 -1.42
C PHE A 148 -13.56 -7.60 0.10
N LEU A 149 -12.37 -7.55 0.70
CA LEU A 149 -12.22 -7.70 2.16
C LEU A 149 -12.86 -6.55 2.95
N ASP A 150 -12.97 -5.36 2.35
CA ASP A 150 -13.54 -4.17 3.01
C ASP A 150 -15.07 -4.21 3.15
N ILE A 151 -15.72 -5.19 2.51
CA ILE A 151 -17.14 -5.51 2.73
C ILE A 151 -17.37 -6.00 4.18
N LEU A 152 -16.31 -6.45 4.88
CA LEU A 152 -16.38 -6.94 6.25
C LEU A 152 -15.87 -5.88 7.26
N ASP A 153 -16.74 -5.48 8.19
CA ASP A 153 -16.54 -4.42 9.20
C ASP A 153 -15.15 -4.42 9.87
N GLY A 154 -14.25 -3.57 9.36
CA GLY A 154 -12.92 -3.33 9.94
C GLY A 154 -11.99 -4.55 9.94
N LEU A 155 -12.29 -5.59 9.14
CA LEU A 155 -11.40 -6.73 8.94
C LEU A 155 -10.23 -6.35 8.02
N SER A 156 -10.55 -5.66 6.92
CA SER A 156 -9.60 -5.16 5.92
C SER A 156 -8.41 -4.45 6.57
N LEU A 157 -8.69 -3.49 7.45
CA LEU A 157 -7.69 -2.66 8.12
C LEU A 157 -6.74 -3.46 9.02
N ARG A 158 -7.26 -4.49 9.71
CA ARG A 158 -6.45 -5.37 10.57
C ARG A 158 -5.57 -6.30 9.74
N VAL A 159 -6.11 -6.88 8.67
CA VAL A 159 -5.36 -7.71 7.71
C VAL A 159 -4.27 -6.88 7.03
N ALA A 160 -4.58 -5.64 6.64
CA ALA A 160 -3.63 -4.69 6.09
C ALA A 160 -2.50 -4.37 7.06
N LEU A 161 -2.82 -4.10 8.33
CA LEU A 161 -1.83 -3.78 9.35
C LEU A 161 -0.87 -4.96 9.59
N VAL A 162 -1.40 -6.18 9.72
CA VAL A 162 -0.56 -7.39 9.88
C VAL A 162 0.34 -7.59 8.67
N SER A 163 -0.21 -7.49 7.46
CA SER A 163 0.56 -7.63 6.22
C SER A 163 1.67 -6.58 6.12
N THR A 164 1.35 -5.33 6.46
CA THR A 164 2.29 -4.21 6.48
C THR A 164 3.43 -4.45 7.47
N LEU A 165 3.13 -4.93 8.68
CA LEU A 165 4.14 -5.20 9.71
C LEU A 165 5.08 -6.34 9.30
N ILE A 166 4.57 -7.37 8.62
CA ILE A 166 5.39 -8.46 8.09
C ILE A 166 6.35 -7.92 7.02
N LEU A 167 5.85 -7.16 6.04
CA LEU A 167 6.69 -6.56 4.99
C LEU A 167 7.69 -5.55 5.57
N PHE A 168 7.29 -4.78 6.59
CA PHE A 168 8.19 -3.88 7.32
C PHE A 168 9.34 -4.64 7.98
N LEU A 169 9.03 -5.75 8.67
CA LEU A 169 10.03 -6.60 9.30
C LEU A 169 10.99 -7.19 8.25
N LEU A 170 10.46 -7.66 7.12
CA LEU A 170 11.28 -8.15 6.01
C LEU A 170 12.19 -7.03 5.44
N GLY A 171 11.69 -5.80 5.32
CA GLY A 171 12.49 -4.65 4.94
C GLY A 171 13.65 -4.38 5.91
N ILE A 172 13.40 -4.47 7.23
CA ILE A 172 14.46 -4.38 8.25
C ILE A 172 15.50 -5.48 8.07
N LEU A 173 15.05 -6.74 7.92
CA LEU A 173 15.95 -7.89 7.79
C LEU A 173 16.80 -7.83 6.52
N SER A 174 16.26 -7.31 5.43
CA SER A 174 16.97 -7.12 4.15
C SER A 174 17.76 -5.82 4.06
N ASN A 175 17.72 -4.94 5.08
CA ASN A 175 18.22 -3.56 5.02
C ASN A 175 17.65 -2.74 3.84
N ASP A 176 16.44 -3.07 3.39
CA ASP A 176 15.78 -2.40 2.27
C ASP A 176 15.06 -1.14 2.77
N ILE A 177 15.72 0.01 2.61
CA ILE A 177 15.22 1.29 3.10
C ILE A 177 13.92 1.70 2.41
N VAL A 178 13.72 1.36 1.13
CA VAL A 178 12.48 1.70 0.42
C VAL A 178 11.30 1.00 1.09
N VAL A 179 11.43 -0.31 1.32
CA VAL A 179 10.40 -1.11 1.99
C VAL A 179 10.17 -0.63 3.43
N ILE A 180 11.24 -0.32 4.18
CA ILE A 180 11.13 0.20 5.55
C ILE A 180 10.32 1.50 5.58
N LEU A 181 10.61 2.44 4.67
CA LEU A 181 9.89 3.72 4.62
C LEU A 181 8.43 3.52 4.21
N VAL A 182 8.18 2.76 3.14
CA VAL A 182 6.82 2.50 2.63
C VAL A 182 5.98 1.79 3.68
N CYS A 183 6.43 0.67 4.24
CA CYS A 183 5.66 -0.06 5.23
C CYS A 183 5.62 0.66 6.58
N GLY A 184 6.68 1.38 6.98
CA GLY A 184 6.70 2.14 8.22
C GLY A 184 5.68 3.27 8.21
N SER A 185 5.64 4.07 7.13
CA SER A 185 4.61 5.11 6.95
C SER A 185 3.20 4.54 6.91
N LEU A 186 3.00 3.37 6.30
CA LEU A 186 1.68 2.74 6.24
C LEU A 186 1.28 2.20 7.62
N ALA A 187 2.17 1.50 8.33
CA ALA A 187 1.88 0.91 9.63
C ALA A 187 1.45 1.97 10.66
N GLY A 188 2.11 3.14 10.69
CA GLY A 188 1.74 4.23 11.59
C GLY A 188 0.35 4.82 11.27
N ALA A 189 0.07 5.06 9.98
CA ALA A 189 -1.24 5.53 9.54
C ALA A 189 -2.35 4.52 9.85
N LEU A 190 -2.16 3.23 9.56
CA LEU A 190 -3.14 2.19 9.85
C LEU A 190 -3.38 2.01 11.36
N THR A 191 -2.31 1.96 12.16
CA THR A 191 -2.43 1.76 13.63
C THR A 191 -3.23 2.88 14.29
N SER A 192 -2.96 4.12 13.91
CA SER A 192 -3.67 5.29 14.44
C SER A 192 -5.12 5.37 13.96
N PHE A 193 -5.41 5.01 12.70
CA PHE A 193 -6.77 5.01 12.18
C PHE A 193 -7.62 3.92 12.84
N LEU A 194 -7.02 2.76 13.09
CA LEU A 194 -7.69 1.63 13.75
C LEU A 194 -8.28 2.02 15.10
N LEU A 195 -7.66 2.96 15.84
CA LEU A 195 -8.21 3.50 17.10
C LEU A 195 -9.58 4.18 16.94
N PHE A 196 -9.88 4.73 15.76
CA PHE A 196 -11.17 5.35 15.44
C PHE A 196 -12.13 4.40 14.75
N ASN A 197 -11.61 3.34 14.11
CA ASN A 197 -12.39 2.33 13.42
C ASN A 197 -12.78 1.13 14.32
N PHE A 198 -12.12 0.95 15.48
CA PHE A 198 -12.47 -0.09 16.46
C PHE A 198 -13.93 0.01 16.93
N PRO A 199 -14.66 -1.12 17.05
CA PRO A 199 -16.04 -1.12 17.53
C PRO A 199 -16.17 -0.53 18.95
N PRO A 200 -17.12 0.40 19.19
CA PRO A 200 -18.01 1.04 18.22
C PRO A 200 -17.27 2.07 17.33
N ALA A 201 -17.30 1.85 16.01
CA ALA A 201 -16.58 2.69 15.04
C ALA A 201 -17.07 4.15 15.06
N LYS A 202 -16.12 5.09 14.95
CA LYS A 202 -16.38 6.53 14.86
C LYS A 202 -16.29 7.06 13.43
N ILE A 203 -15.57 6.34 12.58
CA ILE A 203 -15.37 6.66 11.16
C ILE A 203 -15.09 5.35 10.40
N PHE A 204 -15.58 5.28 9.17
CA PHE A 204 -15.29 4.18 8.26
C PHE A 204 -14.26 4.58 7.21
N MET A 205 -13.60 3.53 6.77
CA MET A 205 -12.48 3.50 5.85
C MET A 205 -12.90 3.93 4.43
N GLY A 206 -13.90 3.25 3.86
CA GLY A 206 -14.47 3.54 2.54
C GLY A 206 -13.72 2.87 1.38
N ASP A 207 -14.40 2.69 0.24
CA ASP A 207 -13.90 1.94 -0.93
C ASP A 207 -12.58 2.51 -1.47
N ALA A 208 -12.38 3.83 -1.43
CA ALA A 208 -11.15 4.47 -1.89
C ALA A 208 -9.91 4.07 -1.10
N GLU A 209 -10.06 3.76 0.19
CA GLU A 209 -8.95 3.37 1.04
C GLU A 209 -8.53 1.93 0.80
N SER A 210 -9.50 1.02 0.59
CA SER A 210 -9.21 -0.41 0.41
C SER A 210 -8.41 -0.65 -0.87
N MET A 211 -8.74 0.07 -1.95
CA MET A 211 -7.92 0.08 -3.17
C MET A 211 -6.53 0.66 -2.93
N PHE A 212 -6.41 1.79 -2.23
CA PHE A 212 -5.11 2.40 -1.89
C PHE A 212 -4.21 1.43 -1.09
N ILE A 213 -4.76 0.80 -0.05
CA ILE A 213 -4.02 -0.14 0.79
C ILE A 213 -3.57 -1.35 -0.01
N GLY A 214 -4.50 -1.97 -0.75
CA GLY A 214 -4.21 -3.16 -1.55
C GLY A 214 -3.12 -2.88 -2.58
N PHE A 215 -3.23 -1.76 -3.29
CA PHE A 215 -2.24 -1.33 -4.27
C PHE A 215 -0.86 -1.07 -3.64
N THR A 216 -0.83 -0.41 -2.48
CA THR A 216 0.42 -0.13 -1.75
C THR A 216 1.10 -1.43 -1.31
N LEU A 217 0.35 -2.36 -0.71
CA LEU A 217 0.86 -3.65 -0.24
C LEU A 217 1.36 -4.51 -1.41
N ALA A 218 0.60 -4.57 -2.51
CA ALA A 218 0.99 -5.32 -3.69
C ALA A 218 2.30 -4.79 -4.29
N THR A 219 2.40 -3.47 -4.42
CA THR A 219 3.59 -2.81 -4.95
C THR A 219 4.79 -3.01 -4.04
N CYS A 220 4.59 -2.89 -2.72
CA CYS A 220 5.68 -3.05 -1.76
C CYS A 220 6.22 -4.49 -1.74
N ALA A 221 5.33 -5.49 -1.82
CA ALA A 221 5.71 -6.89 -1.93
C ALA A 221 6.54 -7.20 -3.20
N MET A 222 6.42 -6.39 -4.25
CA MET A 222 7.24 -6.50 -5.45
C MET A 222 8.56 -5.73 -5.36
N LEU A 223 8.55 -4.56 -4.69
CA LEU A 223 9.73 -3.71 -4.52
C LEU A 223 10.82 -4.36 -3.66
N GLY A 224 10.41 -5.14 -2.65
CA GLY A 224 11.37 -5.71 -1.73
C GLY A 224 12.27 -6.75 -2.37
N HIS A 225 13.58 -6.55 -2.22
CA HIS A 225 14.58 -7.54 -2.57
C HIS A 225 14.67 -8.58 -1.43
N TYR A 226 13.62 -9.39 -1.29
CA TYR A 226 13.52 -10.40 -0.22
C TYR A 226 14.33 -11.66 -0.51
N ALA A 227 14.62 -11.91 -1.78
CA ALA A 227 15.61 -12.91 -2.16
C ALA A 227 16.98 -12.34 -1.82
N THR A 228 17.63 -12.92 -0.80
CA THR A 228 19.04 -12.69 -0.57
C THR A 228 19.78 -13.08 -1.85
N GLU A 229 20.32 -12.11 -2.58
CA GLU A 229 21.62 -12.33 -3.20
C GLU A 229 22.60 -12.52 -2.04
N LYS A 230 22.58 -13.72 -1.45
CA LYS A 230 23.86 -14.29 -1.07
C LYS A 230 24.63 -14.28 -2.37
N LYS A 231 25.57 -13.32 -2.51
CA LYS A 231 26.93 -13.65 -2.95
C LYS A 231 27.43 -14.77 -2.04
N SER A 232 26.82 -15.94 -2.20
CA SER A 232 27.45 -17.17 -1.91
C SER A 232 28.59 -17.15 -2.91
N ASN A 233 29.81 -17.00 -2.40
CA ASN A 233 30.92 -17.72 -2.98
C ASN A 233 30.43 -19.16 -3.06
N CYS A 234 29.81 -19.47 -4.18
CA CYS A 234 29.06 -20.67 -4.37
C CYS A 234 30.12 -21.72 -4.66
N LEU A 235 30.62 -22.35 -3.59
CA LEU A 235 31.37 -23.59 -3.61
C LEU A 235 30.56 -24.76 -4.23
N THR A 236 29.38 -24.49 -4.81
CA THR A 236 28.55 -25.45 -5.53
C THR A 236 28.27 -25.07 -6.98
N CYS A 237 28.87 -23.99 -7.50
CA CYS A 237 29.03 -23.83 -8.95
C CYS A 237 30.18 -24.74 -9.40
N VAL A 238 29.90 -26.04 -9.55
CA VAL A 238 30.70 -26.88 -10.42
C VAL A 238 30.48 -26.31 -11.83
N PRO A 239 31.53 -25.79 -12.49
CA PRO A 239 31.37 -25.18 -13.80
C PRO A 239 30.95 -26.28 -14.81
N ALA A 240 30.02 -25.93 -15.70
CA ALA A 240 29.36 -26.89 -16.61
C ALA A 240 30.34 -27.55 -17.61
N ASP A 241 31.56 -27.03 -17.72
CA ASP A 241 32.68 -27.56 -18.49
C ASP A 241 33.35 -28.80 -17.85
N SER A 242 33.14 -29.05 -16.56
CA SER A 242 33.75 -30.19 -15.85
C SER A 242 33.09 -31.54 -16.09
N TRP A 243 31.96 -31.60 -16.80
CA TRP A 243 31.25 -32.85 -17.12
C TRP A 243 31.75 -33.55 -18.38
N PHE A 244 32.57 -32.88 -19.21
CA PHE A 244 33.01 -33.38 -20.51
C PHE A 244 34.50 -33.70 -20.60
N SER A 245 35.23 -33.70 -19.49
CA SER A 245 36.68 -33.95 -19.47
C SER A 245 37.10 -35.39 -19.10
N ASN A 246 36.15 -36.33 -18.97
CA ASN A 246 36.44 -37.74 -18.61
C ASN A 246 35.62 -38.78 -19.40
N ILE A 247 35.35 -38.53 -20.68
CA ILE A 247 35.00 -39.56 -21.69
C ILE A 247 35.87 -39.28 -22.91
#